data_AF-A0A6P3Z5A7-F1
#
_entry.id   AF-A0A6P3Z5A7-F1
#
_cell.length_a   1.000
_cell.length_b   1.000
_cell.length_c   1.000
_cell.angle_alpha   90.00
_cell.angle_beta   90.00
_cell.angle_gamma   90.00
#
_symmetry.space_group_name_H-M   'P 1'
#
loop_
_entity.id
_entity.type
_entity.pdbx_description
1 polymer ?
#
loop_
_entity_poly.entity_id
_entity_poly.type
_entity_poly.pdbx_seq_one_letter_code
_entity_poly.pdbx_strand_id
1 'polypeptide(L)'
;QGTVVLIFQPAEEAGNGAKRMIGDGALDDVEAIFAVHVSHEHPTATIGSRPGPLLAGCGFFRAVISGQTGRAGNPHHSVDPVLAASAAVISLQGIVSREANPLDSQVVSVTSFNGGNNLDEIPDTVVLGGTFRAFSNTSFYQLLQRIEEVCLLKTYSK
;
A
#
# COMPACT_ATOMS: atom_id res chain seq x y z
N GLN A 1 -23.91 36.25 -6.12
CA GLN A 1 -24.76 35.05 -5.89
C GLN A 1 -23.92 33.85 -6.34
N GLY A 2 -23.95 32.73 -5.64
CA GLY A 2 -23.16 31.53 -5.97
C GLY A 2 -23.97 30.26 -5.79
N THR A 3 -23.40 29.11 -6.16
CA THR A 3 -24.04 27.79 -6.07
C THR A 3 -23.40 26.97 -4.97
N VAL A 4 -24.22 26.28 -4.17
CA VAL A 4 -23.76 25.31 -3.17
C VAL A 4 -24.17 23.92 -3.64
N VAL A 5 -23.19 23.03 -3.80
CA VAL A 5 -23.41 21.63 -4.15
C VAL A 5 -23.22 20.77 -2.89
N LEU A 6 -24.21 19.93 -2.57
CA LEU A 6 -24.14 18.99 -1.45
C LEU A 6 -23.76 17.60 -1.97
N ILE A 7 -22.63 17.07 -1.53
CA ILE A 7 -22.08 15.79 -1.97
C ILE A 7 -22.23 14.76 -0.84
N PHE A 8 -23.04 13.74 -1.08
CA PHE A 8 -23.20 12.59 -0.17
C PHE A 8 -22.40 11.42 -0.72
N GLN A 9 -21.13 11.34 -0.32
CA GLN A 9 -20.20 10.36 -0.87
C GLN A 9 -20.45 8.96 -0.27
N PRO A 10 -20.69 7.91 -1.09
CA PRO A 10 -20.70 6.54 -0.63
C PRO A 10 -19.27 5.97 -0.54
N ALA A 11 -19.14 4.76 0.03
CA ALA A 11 -17.95 3.90 -0.11
C ALA A 11 -16.59 4.59 0.20
N GLU A 12 -16.55 5.42 1.23
CA GLU A 12 -15.32 6.06 1.71
C GLU A 12 -14.32 5.02 2.23
N GLU A 13 -14.78 4.10 3.08
CA GLU A 13 -13.97 3.03 3.69
C GLU A 13 -13.32 2.08 2.67
N ALA A 14 -13.95 1.93 1.50
CA ALA A 14 -13.40 1.13 0.39
C ALA A 14 -12.40 1.92 -0.48
N GLY A 15 -12.26 3.22 -0.25
CA GLY A 15 -11.32 4.10 -0.96
C GLY A 15 -11.67 4.42 -2.41
N ASN A 16 -12.92 4.19 -2.84
CA ASN A 16 -13.30 4.33 -4.26
C ASN A 16 -14.50 5.24 -4.55
N GLY A 17 -15.25 5.66 -3.54
CA GLY A 17 -16.45 6.48 -3.70
C GLY A 17 -16.17 7.83 -4.35
N ALA A 18 -15.26 8.63 -3.75
CA ALA A 18 -14.87 9.93 -4.27
C ALA A 18 -14.41 9.86 -5.73
N LYS A 19 -13.53 8.89 -6.05
CA LYS A 19 -13.00 8.71 -7.41
C LYS A 19 -14.11 8.49 -8.45
N ARG A 20 -15.12 7.68 -8.12
CA ARG A 20 -16.26 7.42 -9.01
C ARG A 20 -17.13 8.65 -9.19
N MET A 21 -17.49 9.32 -8.09
CA MET A 21 -18.31 10.53 -8.17
C MET A 21 -17.64 11.64 -8.98
N ILE A 22 -16.32 11.83 -8.82
CA ILE A 22 -15.56 12.78 -9.64
C ILE A 22 -15.61 12.38 -11.11
N GLY A 23 -15.45 11.09 -11.42
CA GLY A 23 -15.57 10.58 -12.80
C GLY A 23 -16.95 10.79 -13.42
N ASP A 24 -18.00 10.85 -12.60
CA ASP A 24 -19.38 11.11 -13.00
C ASP A 24 -19.75 12.61 -13.00
N GLY A 25 -18.76 13.51 -12.83
CA GLY A 25 -18.95 14.96 -12.92
C GLY A 25 -19.39 15.64 -11.62
N ALA A 26 -19.27 14.98 -10.46
CA ALA A 26 -19.70 15.56 -9.18
C ALA A 26 -18.97 16.85 -8.76
N LEU A 27 -17.82 17.14 -9.37
CA LEU A 27 -17.04 18.37 -9.16
C LEU A 27 -17.01 19.28 -10.39
N ASP A 28 -17.84 19.01 -11.40
CA ASP A 28 -17.97 19.90 -12.55
C ASP A 28 -18.50 21.26 -12.07
N ASP A 29 -17.87 22.34 -12.55
CA ASP A 29 -18.18 23.72 -12.16
C ASP A 29 -18.04 24.02 -10.64
N VAL A 30 -17.25 23.24 -9.90
CA VAL A 30 -16.95 23.48 -8.46
C VAL A 30 -15.61 24.19 -8.29
N GLU A 31 -15.64 25.41 -7.73
CA GLU A 31 -14.43 26.22 -7.47
C GLU A 31 -13.69 25.84 -6.18
N ALA A 32 -14.41 25.33 -5.18
CA ALA A 32 -13.86 24.94 -3.89
C ALA A 32 -14.70 23.82 -3.25
N ILE A 33 -14.01 22.92 -2.53
CA ILE A 33 -14.64 21.82 -1.79
C ILE A 33 -14.21 21.87 -0.33
N PHE A 34 -15.16 21.55 0.56
CA PHE A 34 -14.94 21.43 1.99
C PHE A 34 -15.39 20.03 2.42
N ALA A 35 -14.60 19.41 3.30
CA ALA A 35 -14.93 18.15 3.93
C ALA A 35 -14.71 18.29 5.44
N VAL A 36 -15.53 17.58 6.22
CA VAL A 36 -15.42 17.54 7.68
C VAL A 36 -15.45 16.08 8.12
N HIS A 37 -14.65 15.75 9.11
CA HIS A 37 -14.64 14.44 9.76
C HIS A 37 -14.72 14.64 11.26
N VAL A 38 -15.63 13.93 11.93
CA VAL A 38 -15.72 13.98 13.39
C VAL A 38 -14.58 13.15 13.96
N SER A 39 -13.80 13.72 14.89
CA SER A 39 -12.71 13.00 15.57
C SER A 39 -13.02 12.90 17.06
N HIS A 40 -12.88 11.69 17.60
CA HIS A 40 -13.00 11.42 19.03
C HIS A 40 -11.69 11.72 19.79
N GLU A 41 -10.60 12.02 19.07
CA GLU A 41 -9.29 12.34 19.65
C GLU A 41 -9.19 13.80 20.13
N HIS A 42 -10.19 14.62 19.81
CA HIS A 42 -10.23 16.05 20.13
C HIS A 42 -11.43 16.38 21.01
N PRO A 43 -11.32 17.36 21.92
CA PRO A 43 -12.46 17.82 22.71
C PRO A 43 -13.59 18.34 21.82
N THR A 44 -14.84 18.11 22.25
CA THR A 44 -16.03 18.70 21.62
C THR A 44 -15.88 20.21 21.47
N ALA A 45 -16.41 20.76 20.37
CA ALA A 45 -16.29 22.16 19.97
C ALA A 45 -14.88 22.62 19.54
N THR A 46 -13.99 21.67 19.23
CA THR A 46 -12.70 21.96 18.59
C THR A 46 -12.79 21.77 17.08
N ILE A 47 -12.24 22.71 16.31
CA ILE A 47 -12.05 22.57 14.85
C ILE A 47 -10.55 22.62 14.57
N GLY A 48 -10.00 21.51 14.08
CA GLY A 48 -8.61 21.42 13.62
C GLY A 48 -8.54 21.54 12.10
N SER A 49 -7.59 22.34 11.61
CA SER A 49 -7.24 22.38 10.18
C SER A 49 -5.78 22.77 10.02
N ARG A 50 -5.19 22.49 8.85
CA ARG A 50 -3.86 22.97 8.48
C ARG A 50 -3.78 23.21 6.97
N PRO A 51 -2.93 24.14 6.51
CA PRO A 51 -2.58 24.22 5.10
C PRO A 51 -1.74 23.00 4.67
N GLY A 52 -1.91 22.58 3.41
CA GLY A 52 -1.22 21.41 2.86
C GLY A 52 -1.87 20.07 3.24
N PRO A 53 -1.20 18.94 2.99
CA PRO A 53 -1.78 17.60 3.18
C PRO A 53 -2.18 17.38 4.65
N LEU A 54 -3.39 16.94 4.98
CA LEU A 54 -3.77 16.70 6.39
C LEU A 54 -3.51 15.25 6.84
N LEU A 55 -3.77 14.29 5.95
CA LEU A 55 -3.64 12.85 6.19
C LEU A 55 -2.74 12.23 5.12
N ALA A 56 -2.10 11.11 5.46
CA ALA A 56 -1.28 10.36 4.53
C ALA A 56 -2.14 9.61 3.51
N GLY A 57 -1.66 9.54 2.26
CA GLY A 57 -2.20 8.62 1.26
C GLY A 57 -2.04 7.17 1.73
N CYS A 58 -2.95 6.29 1.29
CA CYS A 58 -2.93 4.87 1.61
C CYS A 58 -2.96 4.06 0.31
N GLY A 59 -2.02 3.13 0.18
CA GLY A 59 -1.94 2.18 -0.91
C GLY A 59 -1.86 0.75 -0.40
N PHE A 60 -2.25 -0.19 -1.26
CA PHE A 60 -2.19 -1.63 -1.00
C PHE A 60 -1.30 -2.29 -2.02
N PHE A 61 -0.59 -3.34 -1.61
CA PHE A 61 0.19 -4.18 -2.52
C PHE A 61 -0.01 -5.66 -2.22
N ARG A 62 0.10 -6.48 -3.26
CA ARG A 62 0.07 -7.94 -3.19
C ARG A 62 1.08 -8.47 -4.19
N ALA A 63 2.04 -9.25 -3.71
CA ALA A 63 3.07 -9.90 -4.51
C ALA A 63 2.90 -11.42 -4.46
N VAL A 64 3.09 -12.07 -5.60
CA VAL A 64 3.12 -13.52 -5.74
C VAL A 64 4.53 -13.89 -6.15
N ILE A 65 5.21 -14.67 -5.31
CA ILE A 65 6.58 -15.14 -5.53
C ILE A 65 6.49 -16.61 -5.87
N SER A 66 6.82 -16.95 -7.11
CA SER A 66 6.83 -18.31 -7.61
C SER A 66 8.22 -18.90 -7.57
N GLY A 67 8.30 -20.19 -7.28
CA GLY A 67 9.51 -20.98 -7.23
C GLY A 67 9.28 -22.34 -7.90
N GLN A 68 9.98 -23.36 -7.40
CA GLN A 68 9.90 -24.73 -7.90
C GLN A 68 9.84 -25.67 -6.70
N THR A 69 8.85 -26.55 -6.68
CA THR A 69 8.65 -27.52 -5.59
C THR A 69 9.83 -28.47 -5.45
N GLY A 70 10.13 -28.89 -4.22
CA GLY A 70 11.09 -29.95 -3.95
C GLY A 70 10.97 -30.47 -2.51
N ARG A 71 11.67 -31.55 -2.20
CA ARG A 71 11.74 -32.05 -0.82
C ARG A 71 12.65 -31.16 0.00
N ALA A 72 12.27 -30.88 1.25
CA ALA A 72 13.08 -30.08 2.17
C ALA A 72 14.50 -30.67 2.37
N GLY A 73 14.64 -32.00 2.29
CA GLY A 73 15.94 -32.68 2.35
C GLY A 73 16.86 -32.49 1.13
N ASN A 74 16.33 -32.01 -0.01
CA ASN A 74 17.07 -31.85 -1.28
C ASN A 74 16.85 -30.45 -1.90
N PRO A 75 17.19 -29.35 -1.19
CA PRO A 75 16.82 -28.00 -1.60
C PRO A 75 17.51 -27.53 -2.89
N HIS A 76 18.65 -28.13 -3.26
CA HIS A 76 19.41 -27.82 -4.48
C HIS A 76 18.68 -28.22 -5.78
N HIS A 77 17.56 -28.95 -5.68
CA HIS A 77 16.67 -29.28 -6.80
C HIS A 77 15.41 -28.41 -6.85
N SER A 78 15.34 -27.35 -6.05
CA SER A 78 14.18 -26.46 -5.92
C SER A 78 14.58 -24.99 -5.97
N VAL A 79 13.58 -24.13 -6.21
CA VAL A 79 13.71 -22.68 -6.06
C VAL A 79 12.77 -22.31 -4.94
N ASP A 80 13.31 -21.94 -3.77
CA ASP A 80 12.52 -21.74 -2.55
C ASP A 80 11.85 -20.36 -2.52
N PRO A 81 10.52 -20.27 -2.71
CA PRO A 81 9.82 -18.99 -2.68
C PRO A 81 9.65 -18.44 -1.25
N VAL A 82 9.75 -19.28 -0.20
CA VAL A 82 9.68 -18.84 1.21
C VAL A 82 10.91 -18.02 1.56
N LEU A 83 12.09 -18.50 1.17
CA LEU A 83 13.33 -17.76 1.36
C LEU A 83 13.33 -16.45 0.57
N ALA A 84 12.93 -16.49 -0.71
CA ALA A 84 12.84 -15.30 -1.56
C ALA A 84 11.86 -14.26 -0.99
N ALA A 85 10.68 -14.69 -0.56
CA ALA A 85 9.68 -13.82 0.06
C ALA A 85 10.17 -13.22 1.38
N SER A 86 10.87 -13.99 2.21
CA SER A 86 11.45 -13.49 3.47
C SER A 86 12.49 -12.40 3.22
N ALA A 87 13.36 -12.60 2.21
CA ALA A 87 14.32 -11.58 1.79
C ALA A 87 13.60 -10.31 1.30
N ALA A 88 12.54 -10.46 0.49
CA ALA A 88 11.74 -9.32 0.04
C ALA A 88 11.12 -8.54 1.22
N VAL A 89 10.57 -9.22 2.24
CA VAL A 89 10.03 -8.56 3.44
C VAL A 89 11.08 -7.70 4.14
N ILE A 90 12.30 -8.20 4.30
CA ILE A 90 13.41 -7.45 4.89
C ILE A 90 13.78 -6.25 4.00
N SER A 91 13.93 -6.47 2.69
CA SER A 91 14.27 -5.41 1.74
C SER A 91 13.22 -4.29 1.68
N LEU A 92 11.94 -4.62 1.82
CA LEU A 92 10.87 -3.62 1.90
C LEU A 92 11.06 -2.66 3.09
N GLN A 93 11.60 -3.12 4.22
CA GLN A 93 11.90 -2.26 5.37
C GLN A 93 13.08 -1.32 5.09
N GLY A 94 13.96 -1.71 4.16
CA GLY A 94 15.06 -0.90 3.65
C GLY A 94 14.59 0.39 2.98
N ILE A 95 13.43 0.36 2.31
CA ILE A 95 12.89 1.53 1.60
C ILE A 95 12.67 2.69 2.59
N VAL A 96 11.90 2.45 3.66
CA VAL A 96 11.64 3.49 4.67
C VAL A 96 12.88 3.83 5.47
N SER A 97 13.67 2.82 5.87
CA SER A 97 14.79 3.05 6.78
C SER A 97 16.00 3.72 6.12
N ARG A 98 16.26 3.47 4.83
CA ARG A 98 17.51 3.86 4.13
C ARG A 98 17.28 4.77 2.91
N GLU A 99 16.12 4.72 2.27
CA GLU A 99 15.87 5.47 1.02
C GLU A 99 14.98 6.70 1.25
N ALA A 100 14.03 6.63 2.19
CA ALA A 100 13.15 7.74 2.49
C ALA A 100 13.87 8.91 3.20
N ASN A 101 13.47 10.14 2.87
CA ASN A 101 13.89 11.32 3.62
C ASN A 101 13.30 11.24 5.04
N PRO A 102 14.10 11.34 6.11
CA PRO A 102 13.60 11.25 7.48
C PRO A 102 12.60 12.35 7.87
N LEU A 103 12.52 13.45 7.12
CA LEU A 103 11.53 14.52 7.30
C LEU A 103 10.19 14.23 6.58
N ASP A 104 10.14 13.17 5.78
CA ASP A 104 8.96 12.74 5.06
C ASP A 104 8.50 11.38 5.59
N SER A 105 7.46 11.40 6.41
CA SER A 105 6.94 10.21 7.07
C SER A 105 6.31 9.24 6.08
N GLN A 106 6.99 8.12 5.86
CA GLN A 106 6.55 7.01 5.03
C GLN A 106 6.40 5.74 5.86
N VAL A 107 5.51 4.84 5.45
CA VAL A 107 5.27 3.56 6.11
C VAL A 107 5.10 2.48 5.05
N VAL A 108 5.74 1.34 5.26
CA VAL A 108 5.46 0.09 4.54
C VAL A 108 5.18 -0.99 5.58
N SER A 109 4.04 -1.64 5.45
CA SER A 109 3.61 -2.71 6.35
C SER A 109 3.33 -3.95 5.51
N VAL A 110 4.05 -5.04 5.78
CA VAL A 110 3.69 -6.37 5.30
C VAL A 110 2.79 -6.99 6.37
N THR A 111 1.51 -7.18 6.04
CA THR A 111 0.50 -7.69 6.97
C THR A 111 0.00 -9.08 6.61
N SER A 112 0.42 -9.61 5.47
CA SER A 112 0.06 -10.93 4.97
C SER A 112 1.28 -11.64 4.40
N PHE A 113 1.47 -12.90 4.77
CA PHE A 113 2.52 -13.78 4.26
C PHE A 113 2.02 -15.21 4.32
N ASN A 114 1.76 -15.82 3.17
CA ASN A 114 1.16 -17.15 3.07
C ASN A 114 1.94 -17.99 2.05
N GLY A 115 2.43 -19.15 2.45
CA GLY A 115 3.02 -20.12 1.53
C GLY A 115 3.28 -21.47 2.19
N GLY A 116 3.02 -22.53 1.43
CA GLY A 116 3.14 -23.92 1.89
C GLY A 116 2.20 -24.31 3.02
N ASN A 117 2.02 -25.62 3.18
CA ASN A 117 1.29 -26.24 4.28
C ASN A 117 1.89 -27.59 4.70
N ASN A 118 3.07 -27.93 4.17
CA ASN A 118 3.80 -29.17 4.41
C ASN A 118 5.19 -28.82 4.96
N LEU A 119 5.63 -29.55 5.99
CA LEU A 119 6.91 -29.30 6.67
C LEU A 119 8.11 -29.93 5.94
N ASP A 120 7.88 -30.88 5.03
CA ASP A 120 8.94 -31.62 4.31
C ASP A 120 8.97 -31.30 2.79
N GLU A 121 8.20 -30.29 2.36
CA GLU A 121 8.13 -29.85 0.97
C GLU A 121 8.29 -28.33 0.87
N ILE A 122 9.11 -27.91 -0.10
CA ILE A 122 9.24 -26.51 -0.50
C ILE A 122 8.05 -26.19 -1.42
N PRO A 123 7.25 -25.14 -1.12
CA PRO A 123 6.08 -24.81 -1.92
C PRO A 123 6.47 -24.24 -3.28
N ASP A 124 5.53 -24.25 -4.22
CA ASP A 124 5.69 -23.59 -5.53
C ASP A 124 5.50 -22.07 -5.46
N THR A 125 4.76 -21.57 -4.47
CA THR A 125 4.37 -20.16 -4.39
C THR A 125 4.26 -19.65 -2.95
N VAL A 126 4.63 -18.39 -2.76
CA VAL A 126 4.30 -17.57 -1.58
C VAL A 126 3.57 -16.31 -2.03
N VAL A 127 2.49 -15.97 -1.33
CA VAL A 127 1.79 -14.70 -1.50
C VAL A 127 2.02 -13.83 -0.27
N LEU A 128 2.54 -12.63 -0.49
CA LEU A 128 2.69 -11.62 0.55
C LEU A 128 1.99 -10.33 0.15
N GLY A 129 1.65 -9.49 1.12
CA GLY A 129 1.01 -8.22 0.85
C GLY A 129 0.82 -7.37 2.09
N GLY A 130 0.32 -6.17 1.86
CA GLY A 130 -0.01 -5.23 2.92
C GLY A 130 -0.26 -3.84 2.39
N THR A 131 0.15 -2.84 3.17
CA THR A 131 -0.16 -1.43 2.91
C THR A 131 1.09 -0.57 2.90
N PHE A 132 1.02 0.56 2.21
CA PHE A 132 2.01 1.61 2.30
C PHE A 132 1.34 2.98 2.44
N ARG A 133 2.03 3.92 3.09
CA ARG A 133 1.53 5.28 3.35
C ARG A 133 2.63 6.29 3.12
N ALA A 134 2.25 7.45 2.60
CA ALA A 134 3.13 8.60 2.47
C ALA A 134 2.32 9.91 2.54
N PHE A 135 2.93 10.97 3.09
CA PHE A 135 2.26 12.27 3.23
C PHE A 135 2.21 13.08 1.93
N SER A 136 3.24 12.97 1.10
CA SER A 136 3.32 13.66 -0.19
C SER A 136 2.97 12.72 -1.36
N ASN A 137 2.37 13.25 -2.43
CA ASN A 137 2.09 12.48 -3.64
C ASN A 137 3.37 11.94 -4.28
N THR A 138 4.44 12.75 -4.33
CA THR A 138 5.73 12.35 -4.89
C THR A 138 6.27 11.11 -4.18
N SER A 139 6.30 11.17 -2.85
CA SER A 139 6.76 10.08 -1.99
C SER A 139 5.87 8.86 -2.11
N PHE A 140 4.56 9.06 -2.22
CA PHE A 140 3.60 7.96 -2.40
C PHE A 140 3.89 7.14 -3.66
N TYR A 141 4.08 7.81 -4.80
CA TYR A 141 4.36 7.15 -6.07
C TYR A 141 5.79 6.56 -6.13
N GLN A 142 6.77 7.23 -5.52
CA GLN A 142 8.12 6.66 -5.36
C GLN A 142 8.10 5.39 -4.51
N LEU A 143 7.34 5.39 -3.42
CA LEU A 143 7.20 4.23 -2.53
C LEU A 143 6.54 3.06 -3.26
N LEU A 144 5.47 3.31 -4.02
CA LEU A 144 4.84 2.32 -4.88
C LEU A 144 5.86 1.69 -5.85
N GLN A 145 6.60 2.53 -6.58
CA GLN A 145 7.62 2.05 -7.52
C GLN A 145 8.69 1.20 -6.85
N ARG A 146 9.21 1.63 -5.68
CA ARG A 146 10.24 0.88 -4.95
C ARG A 146 9.72 -0.44 -4.41
N ILE A 147 8.47 -0.49 -3.95
CA ILE A 147 7.81 -1.76 -3.56
C ILE A 147 7.75 -2.70 -4.76
N GLU A 148 7.33 -2.22 -5.93
CA GLU A 148 7.31 -3.02 -7.15
C GLU A 148 8.70 -3.55 -7.49
N GLU A 149 9.74 -2.72 -7.45
CA GLU A 149 11.13 -3.11 -7.77
C GLU A 149 11.70 -4.15 -6.79
N VAL A 150 11.34 -4.08 -5.50
CA VAL A 150 11.75 -5.08 -4.49
C VAL A 150 11.00 -6.40 -4.69
N CYS A 151 9.70 -6.35 -4.98
CA CYS A 151 8.87 -7.55 -5.16
C CYS A 151 9.06 -8.20 -6.55
N LEU A 152 9.47 -7.45 -7.57
CA LEU A 152 9.74 -7.91 -8.94
C LEU A 152 11.17 -8.41 -9.13
N LEU A 153 11.81 -9.00 -8.12
CA LEU A 153 13.11 -9.64 -8.29
C LEU A 153 12.97 -10.81 -9.29
N LYS A 154 13.31 -10.46 -10.55
CA LYS A 154 13.27 -11.27 -11.75
C LYS A 154 13.83 -12.67 -11.52
N THR A 155 12.98 -13.68 -11.63
CA THR A 155 13.43 -15.01 -12.08
C THR A 155 13.26 -15.05 -13.59
N TYR A 156 14.38 -15.01 -14.32
CA TYR A 156 14.38 -15.35 -15.74
C TYR A 156 14.08 -16.83 -15.86
N SER A 157 12.99 -17.19 -16.53
CA SER A 157 12.81 -18.54 -17.07
C SER A 157 13.75 -18.69 -18.27
N LYS A 158 14.58 -19.73 -18.24
CA LYS A 158 14.71 -20.57 -19.43
C LYS A 158 13.72 -21.71 -19.34
#